data_AF-A0ABD6VBA2-F1
#
_entry.id   AF-A0ABD6VBA2-F1
#
_cell.length_a   1.000
_cell.length_b   1.000
_cell.length_c   1.000
_cell.angle_alpha   90.00
_cell.angle_beta   90.00
_cell.angle_gamma   90.00
#
_symmetry.space_group_name_H-M   'P 1'
#
loop_
_entity.id
_entity.type
_entity.pdbx_description
1 polymer ?
#
loop_
_entity_poly.entity_id
_entity_poly.type
_entity_poly.pdbx_seq_one_letter_code
_entity_poly.pdbx_strand_id
1 'polypeptide(L)'
;MSCVLGCMMITGLLWAGRPHTNPPLASNVELKQVLCWQLNTEMFEGRKWRKDVKPDALMRTELYLSSSPVIEQFLTLDERQALVLELLEATPGIVAQCQKNPMRRYVDYLPESVRKAL
;
A
#
# COMPACT_ATOMS: atom_id res chain seq x y z
N MET A 1 -3.66 47.99 -4.48
CA MET A 1 -4.72 47.30 -5.23
C MET A 1 -5.23 46.17 -4.36
N SER A 2 -6.42 46.34 -3.82
CA SER A 2 -7.13 45.38 -2.97
C SER A 2 -8.09 44.55 -3.82
N CYS A 3 -8.23 43.26 -3.52
CA CYS A 3 -9.41 42.38 -3.73
C CYS A 3 -9.10 41.09 -2.95
N VAL A 4 -9.49 40.95 -1.68
CA VAL A 4 -10.79 40.53 -1.12
C VAL A 4 -11.14 39.06 -1.39
N LEU A 5 -11.13 38.30 -0.28
CA LEU A 5 -11.93 37.15 0.16
C LEU A 5 -12.54 36.19 -0.88
N GLY A 6 -12.38 34.89 -0.57
CA GLY A 6 -13.32 33.86 -1.00
C GLY A 6 -13.08 32.53 -0.28
N CYS A 7 -13.65 32.38 0.92
CA CYS A 7 -13.90 31.06 1.50
C CYS A 7 -14.80 30.25 0.56
N MET A 8 -14.40 29.03 0.23
CA MET A 8 -15.32 28.00 -0.22
C MET A 8 -14.87 26.64 0.32
N MET A 9 -15.40 26.30 1.49
CA MET A 9 -15.52 24.93 1.97
C MET A 9 -16.79 24.34 1.35
N ILE A 10 -16.67 23.48 0.34
CA ILE A 10 -17.78 22.59 -0.10
C ILE A 10 -17.21 21.23 -0.50
N THR A 11 -17.39 20.28 0.42
CA THR A 11 -17.63 18.83 0.24
C THR A 11 -17.17 18.15 -1.06
N GLY A 12 -16.13 17.31 -0.92
CA GLY A 12 -15.87 16.16 -1.78
C GLY A 12 -15.07 15.14 -0.97
N LEU A 13 -15.61 13.94 -0.77
CA LEU A 13 -14.94 12.84 -0.09
C LEU A 13 -13.55 12.58 -0.71
N LEU A 14 -12.57 12.37 0.18
CA LEU A 14 -11.15 12.15 -0.08
C LEU A 14 -10.88 11.05 -1.11
N TRP A 15 -10.39 11.35 -2.31
CA TRP A 15 -9.55 10.42 -3.11
C TRP A 15 -8.64 11.22 -4.05
N ALA A 16 -7.86 12.16 -3.51
CA ALA A 16 -6.67 12.63 -4.19
C ALA A 16 -5.56 11.63 -3.88
N GLY A 17 -5.13 10.84 -4.87
CA GLY A 17 -3.99 9.94 -4.74
C GLY A 17 -2.83 10.68 -4.09
N ARG A 18 -2.35 10.18 -2.94
CA ARG A 18 -1.28 10.87 -2.22
C ARG A 18 -0.08 10.98 -3.17
N PRO A 19 0.53 12.17 -3.32
CA PRO A 19 1.81 12.27 -4.02
C PRO A 19 2.80 11.30 -3.34
N HIS A 20 3.55 10.54 -4.14
CA HIS A 20 4.56 9.58 -3.68
C HIS A 20 5.77 10.34 -3.11
N THR A 21 5.57 11.06 -2.00
CA THR A 21 6.65 11.53 -1.13
C THR A 21 7.13 10.37 -0.27
N ASN A 22 8.35 10.49 0.28
CA ASN A 22 8.95 9.46 1.14
C ASN A 22 7.92 8.85 2.11
N PRO A 23 7.88 7.52 2.27
CA PRO A 23 6.93 6.87 3.17
C PRO A 23 6.99 7.53 4.55
N PRO A 24 5.83 7.89 5.16
CA PRO A 24 5.79 8.31 6.55
C PRO A 24 6.54 7.31 7.44
N LEU A 25 7.20 7.78 8.50
CA LEU A 25 7.94 6.90 9.42
C LEU A 25 7.06 5.79 10.02
N ALA A 26 5.77 6.06 10.20
CA ALA A 26 4.78 5.11 10.71
C ALA A 26 4.14 4.21 9.63
N SER A 27 4.63 4.24 8.38
CA SER A 27 4.03 3.49 7.27
C SER A 27 3.93 2.00 7.57
N ASN A 28 4.92 1.43 8.26
CA ASN A 28 4.91 0.02 8.60
C ASN A 28 3.79 -0.35 9.60
N VAL A 29 3.51 0.53 10.56
CA VAL A 29 2.41 0.35 11.52
C VAL A 29 1.06 0.41 10.80
N GLU A 30 0.89 1.36 9.87
CA GLU A 30 -0.34 1.48 9.07
C GLU A 30 -0.54 0.26 8.15
N LEU A 31 0.52 -0.17 7.46
CA LEU A 31 0.47 -1.35 6.58
C LEU A 31 0.06 -2.61 7.36
N LYS A 32 0.60 -2.82 8.56
CA LYS A 32 0.24 -3.96 9.43
C LYS A 32 -1.23 -4.02 9.85
N GLN A 33 -2.00 -2.97 9.64
CA GLN A 33 -3.42 -2.90 10.01
C GLN A 33 -4.36 -3.14 8.83
N VAL A 34 -3.86 -3.12 7.58
CA VAL A 34 -4.74 -3.21 6.41
C VAL A 34 -5.37 -4.60 6.29
N LEU A 35 -6.70 -4.60 6.20
CA LEU A 35 -7.49 -5.80 5.98
C LEU A 35 -7.60 -6.13 4.49
N CYS A 36 -7.71 -7.42 4.18
CA CYS A 36 -7.90 -7.91 2.82
C CYS A 36 -9.18 -7.37 2.16
N TRP A 37 -10.24 -7.09 2.93
CA TRP A 37 -11.43 -6.38 2.46
C TRP A 37 -11.08 -5.03 1.79
N GLN A 38 -10.11 -4.30 2.34
CA GLN A 38 -9.72 -2.98 1.81
C GLN A 38 -9.05 -3.15 0.45
N LEU A 39 -8.07 -4.08 0.33
CA LEU A 39 -7.47 -4.43 -0.97
C LEU A 39 -8.52 -4.89 -1.97
N ASN A 40 -9.43 -5.78 -1.56
CA ASN A 40 -10.44 -6.34 -2.45
C ASN A 40 -11.36 -5.26 -3.03
N THR A 41 -11.70 -4.24 -2.23
CA THR A 41 -12.59 -3.16 -2.66
C THR A 41 -11.98 -2.34 -3.79
N GLU A 42 -10.67 -2.14 -3.78
CA GLU A 42 -9.93 -1.44 -4.84
C GLU A 42 -9.87 -2.25 -6.14
N MET A 43 -9.98 -3.57 -6.05
CA MET A 43 -9.92 -4.48 -7.18
C MET A 43 -11.27 -4.64 -7.91
N PHE A 44 -12.35 -4.09 -7.36
CA PHE A 44 -13.67 -4.16 -7.98
C PHE A 44 -14.00 -2.89 -8.77
N GLU A 45 -14.43 -3.09 -10.02
CA GLU A 45 -15.15 -2.08 -10.80
C GLU A 45 -16.61 -2.52 -10.93
N GLY A 46 -17.48 -1.94 -10.09
CA GLY A 46 -18.85 -2.42 -9.93
C GLY A 46 -18.86 -3.85 -9.36
N ARG A 47 -19.24 -4.84 -10.19
CA ARG A 47 -19.22 -6.27 -9.83
C ARG A 47 -18.07 -7.05 -10.47
N LYS A 48 -17.24 -6.40 -11.29
CA LYS A 48 -16.17 -7.04 -12.05
C LYS A 48 -14.86 -6.97 -11.27
N TRP A 49 -14.20 -8.11 -11.14
CA TRP A 49 -12.83 -8.18 -10.61
C TRP A 49 -11.81 -7.73 -11.66
N ARG A 50 -10.97 -6.75 -11.31
CA ARG A 50 -9.88 -6.23 -12.13
C ARG A 50 -8.58 -6.92 -11.72
N LYS A 51 -7.87 -7.50 -12.69
CA LYS A 51 -6.56 -8.14 -12.45
C LYS A 51 -5.37 -7.23 -12.76
N ASP A 52 -5.64 -6.13 -13.44
CA ASP A 52 -4.69 -5.12 -13.89
C ASP A 52 -4.46 -4.00 -12.85
N VAL A 53 -5.24 -3.99 -11.78
CA VAL A 53 -5.07 -3.06 -10.66
C VAL A 53 -4.10 -3.68 -9.66
N LYS A 54 -3.11 -2.89 -9.21
CA LYS A 54 -2.30 -3.21 -8.04
C LYS A 54 -2.90 -2.49 -6.83
N PRO A 55 -3.38 -3.21 -5.81
CA PRO A 55 -3.92 -2.59 -4.59
C PRO A 55 -2.92 -1.63 -3.92
N ASP A 56 -3.42 -0.54 -3.34
CA ASP A 56 -2.66 0.52 -2.66
C ASP A 56 -1.74 -0.07 -1.58
N ALA A 57 -2.23 -1.02 -0.79
CA ALA A 57 -1.42 -1.67 0.23
C ALA A 57 -0.16 -2.34 -0.33
N LEU A 58 -0.26 -2.97 -1.51
CA LEU A 58 0.90 -3.60 -2.17
C LEU A 58 1.83 -2.55 -2.81
N MET A 59 1.28 -1.47 -3.38
CA MET A 59 2.09 -0.34 -3.87
C MET A 59 2.86 0.34 -2.74
N ARG A 60 2.21 0.60 -1.61
CA ARG A 60 2.83 1.22 -0.44
C ARG A 60 3.84 0.31 0.23
N THR A 61 3.62 -1.00 0.24
CA THR A 61 4.61 -1.97 0.73
C THR A 61 5.86 -1.93 -0.14
N GLU A 62 5.73 -1.96 -1.48
CA GLU A 62 6.86 -1.80 -2.40
C GLU A 62 7.62 -0.49 -2.17
N LEU A 63 6.89 0.63 -2.03
CA LEU A 63 7.51 1.93 -1.78
C LEU A 63 8.26 1.94 -0.44
N TYR A 64 7.65 1.38 0.61
CA TYR A 64 8.28 1.26 1.92
C TYR A 64 9.58 0.45 1.83
N LEU A 65 9.54 -0.72 1.20
CA LEU A 65 10.70 -1.60 1.07
C LEU A 65 11.82 -0.98 0.24
N SER A 66 11.49 -0.20 -0.79
CA SER A 66 12.48 0.38 -1.70
C SER A 66 13.17 1.63 -1.14
N SER A 67 12.42 2.50 -0.45
CA SER A 67 12.81 3.91 -0.23
C SER A 67 12.42 4.48 1.14
N SER A 68 11.89 3.68 2.08
CA SER A 68 11.62 4.21 3.41
C SER A 68 12.93 4.53 4.14
N PRO A 69 13.09 5.74 4.71
CA PRO A 69 14.26 6.05 5.54
C PRO A 69 14.45 5.09 6.72
N VAL A 70 13.38 4.42 7.16
CA VAL A 70 13.46 3.41 8.24
C VAL A 70 14.20 2.18 7.75
N ILE A 71 13.81 1.63 6.60
CA ILE A 71 14.41 0.39 6.09
C ILE A 71 15.82 0.62 5.55
N GLU A 72 16.10 1.80 5.01
CA GLU A 72 17.43 2.21 4.51
C GLU A 72 18.51 2.23 5.60
N GLN A 73 18.12 2.36 6.87
CA GLN A 73 19.06 2.30 8.00
C GLN A 73 19.55 0.88 8.30
N PHE A 74 18.80 -0.15 7.89
CA PHE A 74 19.05 -1.54 8.28
C PHE A 74 19.40 -2.45 7.12
N LEU A 75 18.92 -2.14 5.91
CA LEU A 75 19.12 -2.96 4.72
C LEU A 75 19.89 -2.19 3.66
N THR A 76 20.79 -2.88 2.97
CA THR A 76 21.46 -2.42 1.76
C THR A 76 20.49 -2.28 0.60
N LEU A 77 20.92 -1.63 -0.48
CA LEU A 77 20.10 -1.49 -1.69
C LEU A 77 19.69 -2.86 -2.27
N ASP A 78 20.64 -3.80 -2.34
CA ASP A 78 20.40 -5.12 -2.94
C ASP A 78 19.40 -5.94 -2.11
N GLU A 79 19.52 -5.89 -0.78
CA GLU A 79 18.56 -6.56 0.13
C GLU A 79 17.14 -5.99 -0.03
N ARG A 80 17.01 -4.66 -0.16
CA ARG A 80 15.72 -4.02 -0.41
C ARG A 80 15.13 -4.41 -1.76
N GLN A 81 15.96 -4.47 -2.80
CA GLN A 81 15.52 -4.91 -4.14
C GLN A 81 15.07 -6.37 -4.14
N ALA A 82 15.76 -7.25 -3.41
CA ALA A 82 15.35 -8.64 -3.26
C ALA A 82 13.98 -8.77 -2.59
N LEU A 83 13.72 -8.00 -1.53
CA LEU A 83 12.41 -7.98 -0.86
C LEU A 83 11.30 -7.44 -1.75
N VAL A 84 11.57 -6.42 -2.56
CA VAL A 84 10.61 -5.89 -3.55
C VAL A 84 10.29 -6.96 -4.59
N LEU A 85 11.29 -7.64 -5.13
CA LEU A 85 11.08 -8.71 -6.10
C LEU A 85 10.23 -9.84 -5.52
N GLU A 86 10.54 -10.29 -4.30
CA GLU A 86 9.78 -11.34 -3.61
C GLU A 86 8.32 -10.93 -3.37
N LEU A 87 8.07 -9.67 -3.01
CA LEU A 87 6.70 -9.13 -2.91
C LEU A 87 5.96 -9.16 -4.24
N LEU A 88 6.62 -8.76 -5.34
CA LEU A 88 6.01 -8.73 -6.68
C LEU A 88 5.64 -10.14 -7.15
N GLU A 89 6.53 -11.11 -6.95
CA GLU A 89 6.28 -12.52 -7.30
C GLU A 89 5.14 -13.12 -6.47
N ALA A 90 5.05 -12.77 -5.18
CA ALA A 90 4.00 -13.25 -4.29
C ALA A 90 2.63 -12.57 -4.50
N THR A 91 2.59 -11.43 -5.19
CA THR A 91 1.38 -10.57 -5.32
C THR A 91 0.14 -11.34 -5.78
N PRO A 92 0.17 -12.17 -6.85
CA PRO A 92 -1.01 -12.93 -7.27
C PRO A 92 -1.54 -13.87 -6.18
N GLY A 93 -0.64 -14.49 -5.41
CA GLY A 93 -0.98 -15.38 -4.31
C GLY A 93 -1.61 -14.62 -3.13
N ILE A 94 -1.03 -13.48 -2.75
CA ILE A 94 -1.57 -12.59 -1.70
C ILE A 94 -2.99 -12.16 -2.07
N VAL A 95 -3.19 -11.68 -3.30
CA VAL A 95 -4.49 -11.24 -3.80
C VAL A 95 -5.52 -12.37 -3.76
N ALA A 96 -5.15 -13.57 -4.21
CA ALA A 96 -6.03 -14.73 -4.18
C ALA A 96 -6.42 -15.14 -2.75
N GLN A 97 -5.49 -15.05 -1.79
CA GLN A 97 -5.78 -15.32 -0.39
C GLN A 97 -6.67 -14.25 0.24
N CYS A 98 -6.42 -12.98 -0.06
CA CYS A 98 -7.25 -11.88 0.41
C CYS A 98 -8.68 -11.94 -0.12
N GLN A 99 -8.87 -12.36 -1.37
CA GLN A 99 -10.20 -12.55 -1.93
C GLN A 99 -11.01 -13.59 -1.14
N LYS A 100 -10.37 -14.68 -0.69
CA LYS A 100 -11.01 -15.74 0.09
C LYS A 100 -11.24 -15.36 1.55
N ASN A 101 -10.42 -14.46 2.09
CA ASN A 101 -10.36 -14.17 3.52
C ASN A 101 -10.43 -12.65 3.80
N PRO A 102 -11.56 -11.97 3.54
CA PRO A 102 -11.65 -10.51 3.58
C PRO A 102 -11.38 -9.90 4.97
N MET A 103 -11.62 -10.64 6.05
CA MET A 103 -11.41 -10.17 7.43
C MET A 103 -9.98 -10.40 7.95
N ARG A 104 -9.11 -11.05 7.17
CA ARG A 104 -7.69 -11.24 7.52
C ARG A 104 -6.88 -10.02 7.14
N ARG A 105 -5.71 -9.87 7.77
CA ARG A 105 -4.75 -8.83 7.39
C ARG A 105 -3.92 -9.32 6.21
N TYR A 106 -3.68 -8.46 5.23
CA TYR A 106 -2.89 -8.89 4.06
C TYR A 106 -1.44 -9.25 4.44
N VAL A 107 -0.90 -8.62 5.49
CA VAL A 107 0.44 -8.89 6.00
C VAL A 107 0.65 -10.35 6.44
N ASP A 108 -0.43 -11.06 6.81
CA ASP A 108 -0.39 -12.48 7.16
C ASP A 108 -0.05 -13.37 5.95
N TYR A 109 -0.32 -12.88 4.73
CA TYR A 109 -0.04 -13.57 3.47
C TYR A 109 1.25 -13.11 2.80
N LEU A 110 1.94 -12.11 3.35
CA LEU A 110 3.23 -11.70 2.83
C LEU A 110 4.28 -12.80 3.04
N PRO A 111 5.28 -12.88 2.14
CA PRO A 111 6.47 -13.69 2.38
C PRO A 111 7.11 -13.33 3.73
N GLU A 112 7.73 -14.32 4.36
CA GLU A 112 8.23 -14.16 5.74
C GLU A 112 9.28 -13.05 5.85
N SER A 113 10.21 -12.99 4.90
CA SER A 113 11.23 -11.94 4.76
C SER A 113 10.60 -10.54 4.68
N VAL A 114 9.60 -10.37 3.81
CA VAL A 114 8.87 -9.12 3.61
C VAL A 114 8.11 -8.73 4.88
N ARG A 115 7.51 -9.70 5.57
CA ARG A 115 6.78 -9.45 6.82
C ARG A 115 7.71 -9.01 7.96
N LYS A 116 8.93 -9.55 8.02
CA LYS A 116 9.96 -9.14 8.98
C LYS A 116 10.52 -7.74 8.71
N ALA A 117 10.49 -7.32 7.45
CA ALA A 117 10.96 -5.99 7.03
C ALA A 117 9.96 -4.86 7.34
N LEU A 118 8.69 -5.18 7.61
CA LEU A 118 7.65 -4.25 8.11
C LEU A 118 7.65 -4.24 9.63
#